data_AF-A0A2A3MSS0-F1
#
_entry.id   AF-A0A2A3MSS0-F1
#
_cell.length_a   1.000
_cell.length_b   1.000
_cell.length_c   1.000
_cell.angle_alpha   90.00
_cell.angle_beta   90.00
_cell.angle_gamma   90.00
#
_symmetry.space_group_name_H-M   'P 1'
#
loop_
_entity.id
_entity.type
_entity.pdbx_description
1 polymer ?
#
loop_
_entity_poly.entity_id
_entity_poly.type
_entity_poly.pdbx_seq_one_letter_code
_entity_poly.pdbx_strand_id
1 'polypeptide(L)' 'MLNALFDRQQPMSVTELETHLRCTRRDLWAAIRHQHQLGNVRKDQPISLTASAHIAIAAGRLAGAMAVAA' A
#
# COMPACT_ATOMS: atom_id res chain seq x y z
N MET A 1 -5.15 -0.01 -0.20
CA MET A 1 -4.07 1.01 -0.22
C MET A 1 -2.70 0.40 -0.51
N LEU A 2 -2.12 -0.43 0.38
CA LEU A 2 -0.78 -0.98 0.16
C LEU A 2 -0.63 -1.75 -1.17
N ASN A 3 -1.60 -2.62 -1.50
CA ASN A 3 -1.62 -3.32 -2.78
C ASN A 3 -1.66 -2.35 -3.98
N ALA A 4 -2.43 -1.27 -3.90
CA ALA A 4 -2.51 -0.29 -4.99
C ALA A 4 -1.17 0.41 -5.25
N LEU A 5 -0.45 0.78 -4.18
CA LEU A 5 0.90 1.33 -4.29
C LEU A 5 1.89 0.29 -4.85
N PHE A 6 1.75 -0.97 -4.43
CA PHE A 6 2.59 -2.07 -4.90
C PHE A 6 2.35 -2.38 -6.39
N ASP A 7 1.09 -2.44 -6.82
CA ASP A 7 0.69 -2.75 -8.20
C ASP A 7 1.11 -1.66 -9.18
N ARG A 8 1.07 -0.39 -8.75
CA ARG A 8 1.52 0.73 -9.57
C ARG A 8 3.04 0.87 -9.63
N GLN A 9 3.77 0.26 -8.70
CA GLN A 9 5.24 0.37 -8.53
C GLN A 9 5.76 1.81 -8.51
N GLN A 10 4.90 2.79 -8.23
CA GLN A 10 5.22 4.21 -8.22
C GLN A 10 4.54 4.89 -7.03
N PRO A 11 5.18 5.91 -6.43
CA PRO A 11 4.54 6.73 -5.42
C PRO A 11 3.24 7.37 -5.95
N MET A 12 2.20 7.44 -5.10
CA MET A 12 0.91 8.02 -5.47
C MET A 12 0.54 9.18 -4.54
N SER A 13 -0.05 10.22 -5.09
CA SER A 13 -0.66 11.28 -4.30
C SER A 13 -1.90 10.77 -3.56
N VAL A 14 -2.31 11.51 -2.52
CA VAL A 14 -3.53 11.21 -1.75
C VAL A 14 -4.76 11.24 -2.66
N THR A 15 -4.84 12.19 -3.60
CA THR A 15 -5.95 12.31 -4.56
C THR A 15 -6.03 11.10 -5.51
N GLU A 16 -4.90 10.60 -5.99
CA GLU A 16 -4.86 9.40 -6.84
C GLU A 16 -5.28 8.15 -6.07
N LEU A 17 -4.82 8.00 -4.81
CA LEU A 17 -5.25 6.90 -3.95
C LEU A 17 -6.75 6.96 -3.62
N GLU A 18 -7.28 8.15 -3.36
CA GLU A 18 -8.70 8.39 -3.09
C GLU A 18 -9.56 7.94 -4.28
N THR A 19 -9.17 8.37 -5.48
CA THR A 19 -9.84 8.03 -6.74
C THR A 19 -9.76 6.53 -7.04
N HIS A 20 -8.58 5.94 -6.87
CA HIS A 20 -8.33 4.54 -7.21
C HIS A 20 -9.02 3.57 -6.24
N LEU A 21 -9.02 3.89 -4.94
CA LEU A 21 -9.61 3.04 -3.90
C LEU A 21 -11.10 3.31 -3.66
N ARG A 22 -11.67 4.35 -4.29
CA ARG A 22 -13.07 4.79 -4.11
C ARG A 22 -13.44 4.93 -2.62
N CYS A 23 -12.55 5.53 -1.84
CA CYS A 23 -12.72 5.72 -0.40
C CYS A 23 -12.74 7.21 -0.07
N THR A 24 -13.20 7.58 1.13
CA THR A 24 -13.17 8.98 1.54
C THR A 24 -11.76 9.41 1.94
N ARG A 25 -11.42 10.67 1.71
CA ARG A 25 -10.16 11.26 2.18
C ARG A 25 -9.92 11.06 3.69
N ARG A 26 -10.99 11.07 4.51
CA ARG A 26 -10.87 10.85 5.97
C ARG A 26 -10.36 9.43 6.27
N ASP A 27 -10.96 8.43 5.66
CA ASP A 27 -10.61 7.02 5.89
C ASP A 27 -9.21 6.73 5.32
N LEU A 28 -8.88 7.33 4.17
CA LEU A 28 -7.56 7.24 3.57
C LEU A 28 -6.47 7.82 4.50
N TRP A 29 -6.70 8.99 5.10
CA TRP A 29 -5.74 9.57 6.06
C TRP A 29 -5.58 8.74 7.34
N ALA A 30 -6.65 8.11 7.81
CA ALA A 30 -6.57 7.17 8.93
C ALA A 30 -5.70 5.96 8.55
N ALA A 31 -5.94 5.37 7.36
CA ALA A 31 -5.15 4.26 6.85
C ALA A 31 -3.67 4.64 6.65
N ILE A 32 -3.37 5.78 6.02
CA ILE A 32 -1.99 6.26 5.82
C ILE A 32 -1.28 6.46 7.16
N ARG A 33 -1.95 7.08 8.15
CA ARG A 33 -1.37 7.27 9.48
C ARG A 33 -1.03 5.95 10.14
N HIS A 34 -1.96 5.00 10.13
CA HIS A 34 -1.76 3.70 10.73
C HIS A 34 -0.63 2.93 10.04
N GLN A 35 -0.61 2.89 8.71
CA GLN A 35 0.44 2.19 7.96
C GLN A 35 1.82 2.85 8.10
N HIS A 36 1.87 4.17 8.31
CA HIS A 36 3.11 4.85 8.61
C HIS A 36 3.67 4.47 9.98
N GLN A 37 2.81 4.36 11.00
CA GLN A 37 3.21 3.89 12.34
C GLN A 37 3.77 2.47 12.30
N LEU A 38 3.23 1.62 11.42
CA LEU A 38 3.72 0.26 11.18
C LEU A 38 5.00 0.21 10.32
N GLY A 39 5.48 1.36 9.83
CA GLY A 39 6.66 1.42 8.96
C GLY A 39 6.41 0.89 7.55
N ASN A 40 5.16 0.76 7.11
CA ASN A 40 4.81 0.21 5.81
C ASN A 40 4.81 1.26 4.68
N VAL A 41 4.58 2.53 5.04
CA VAL A 41 4.59 3.66 4.10
C VAL A 41 5.43 4.82 4.62
N ARG A 42 6.03 5.53 3.67
CA ARG A 42 6.57 6.87 3.89
C ARG A 42 5.45 7.88 3.64
N LYS A 43 5.41 8.92 4.48
CA LYS A 43 4.47 10.05 4.37
C LYS A 43 5.04 11.21 3.55
N ASP A 44 6.03 10.93 2.72
CA ASP A 44 6.41 11.83 1.65
C ASP A 44 5.20 12.09 0.73
N GLN A 45 5.21 13.24 0.06
CA GLN A 45 4.26 13.54 -1.01
C GLN A 45 5.04 13.53 -2.31
N PRO A 46 4.81 12.55 -3.20
CA PRO A 46 3.80 11.48 -3.17
C PRO A 46 4.07 10.32 -2.18
N ILE A 47 3.01 9.64 -1.71
CA ILE A 47 3.05 8.53 -0.73
C ILE A 47 3.75 7.33 -1.37
N SER A 48 4.76 6.78 -0.69
CA SER A 48 5.51 5.61 -1.17
C SER A 48 5.52 4.46 -0.16
N LEU A 49 5.71 3.23 -0.64
CA LEU A 49 5.95 2.06 0.22
C LEU A 49 7.40 2.06 0.72
N THR A 50 7.63 1.54 1.91
CA THR A 50 8.98 1.22 2.36
C THR A 50 9.50 -0.05 1.67
N ALA A 51 10.82 -0.22 1.64
CA ALA A 51 11.45 -1.42 1.07
C ALA A 51 10.97 -2.70 1.79
N SER A 52 10.82 -2.66 3.11
CA SER A 52 10.28 -3.76 3.90
C SER A 52 8.83 -4.09 3.54
N ALA A 53 7.99 -3.08 3.31
CA ALA A 53 6.61 -3.29 2.87
C ALA A 53 6.53 -3.92 1.48
N HIS A 54 7.39 -3.50 0.55
CA HIS A 54 7.49 -4.12 -0.76
C HIS A 54 7.80 -5.62 -0.66
N ILE A 55 8.80 -5.99 0.14
CA ILE A 55 9.19 -7.37 0.35
C ILE A 55 8.06 -8.17 1.01
N ALA A 56 7.43 -7.62 2.05
CA ALA A 56 6.35 -8.29 2.76
C ALA A 56 5.12 -8.56 1.87
N ILE A 57 4.72 -7.60 1.04
CA ILE A 57 3.60 -7.77 0.10
C ILE A 57 3.96 -8.80 -0.98
N ALA A 58 5.17 -8.74 -1.54
CA ALA A 58 5.63 -9.70 -2.54
C ALA A 58 5.67 -11.13 -1.99
N ALA A 59 6.23 -11.31 -0.79
CA ALA A 59 6.28 -12.60 -0.10
C ALA A 59 4.88 -13.13 0.20
N GLY A 60 3.97 -12.28 0.69
CA GLY A 60 2.58 -12.64 0.96
C GLY A 60 1.82 -13.11 -0.30
N ARG A 61 2.05 -12.45 -1.45
CA ARG A 61 1.46 -12.86 -2.73
C ARG A 61 2.00 -14.19 -3.23
N LEU A 62 3.31 -14.41 -3.12
CA LEU A 62 3.94 -15.68 -3.48
C LEU A 62 3.39 -16.84 -2.63
N ALA A 63 3.34 -16.65 -1.31
CA ALA A 63 2.81 -17.65 -0.38
C ALA A 63 1.33 -17.96 -0.67
N GLY A 64 0.52 -16.93 -0.94
CA GLY A 64 -0.88 -17.10 -1.32
C GLY A 64 -1.05 -17.87 -2.63
N ALA A 65 -0.24 -17.58 -3.65
CA ALA A 65 -0.28 -18.30 -4.92
C ALA A 65 0.09 -19.79 -4.76
N MET A 66 1.10 -20.08 -3.94
CA MET A 66 1.51 -21.47 -3.65
C MET A 66 0.42 -22.23 -2.88
N ALA A 67 -0.27 -21.58 -1.95
CA ALA A 67 -1.35 -22.20 -1.19
C ALA A 67 -2.59 -22.55 -2.04
N VAL A 68 -2.85 -21.81 -3.12
CA VAL A 68 -3.97 -22.07 -4.04
C VAL A 68 -3.65 -23.17 -5.06
N ALA A 69 -2.37 -23.40 -5.34
CA ALA A 69 -1.89 -24.37 -6.31
C ALA A 69 -1.60 -25.77 -5.73
N ALA A 70 -1.81 -25.98 -4.41
CA ALA A 70 -1.50 -27.21 -3.67
C ALA A 70 -2.73 -28.11 -3.47
#